data_AF-A0A5J4TSM6-F1
#
_entry.id   AF-A0A5J4TSM6-F1
#
_cell.length_a   1.000
_cell.length_b   1.000
_cell.length_c   1.000
_cell.angle_alpha   90.00
_cell.angle_beta   90.00
_cell.angle_gamma   90.00
#
_symmetry.space_group_name_H-M   'P 1'
#
loop_
_entity.id
_entity.type
_entity.pdbx_description
1 polymer ?
#
loop_
_entity_poly.entity_id
_entity_poly.type
_entity_poly.pdbx_seq_one_letter_code
_entity_poly.pdbx_strand_id
1 'polypeptide(L)'
;DSYENEGTYEEVCRKNCTEIYGQSLRIGEIEDYSGSGISEERLKKLIARFGPIWAYDYRSGYRYIYYGWHTDSDTTKFLVMYREEISGQYELKLDTVSYNEWTNIDLVDFFAYPLTECTTSSIPQFSCICSKEYFSGECICPTTPEGLTGVSKEKCGCIAEDLRNSCKTCTGSSSDDLECICPTTPEGLVGISKDKCSCIAGDLRNSCKTCTGSSSDDLECICPTTPDGLINIATNKCSCIADDLRLPCKTCKGSSTDDIDCICPTTPEELKNIQKTQCDCVPNDLRDDCKETGKDQAESVNIALSLIVATVMIPALALLF
;
A
#
# COMPACT_ATOMS: atom_id res chain seq x y z
N ASP A 1 -49.12 34.50 29.36
CA ASP A 1 -47.69 34.77 29.57
C ASP A 1 -47.08 35.35 28.32
N SER A 2 -46.93 36.67 28.30
CA SER A 2 -46.28 37.42 27.23
C SER A 2 -44.77 37.27 27.38
N TYR A 3 -44.08 36.95 26.28
CA TYR A 3 -42.63 37.06 26.19
C TYR A 3 -42.28 38.51 25.84
N GLU A 4 -42.45 39.40 26.80
CA GLU A 4 -41.87 40.75 26.74
C GLU A 4 -40.62 40.75 27.61
N ASN A 5 -39.45 40.84 26.96
CA ASN A 5 -38.25 41.57 27.37
C ASN A 5 -37.07 41.07 26.51
N GLU A 6 -36.89 41.69 25.35
CA GLU A 6 -35.59 41.75 24.69
C GLU A 6 -34.61 42.45 25.62
N GLY A 7 -33.77 41.68 26.31
CA GLY A 7 -32.66 42.22 27.09
C GLY A 7 -31.57 42.72 26.15
N THR A 8 -31.09 43.94 26.37
CA THR A 8 -29.85 44.43 25.77
C THR A 8 -28.69 43.50 26.13
N TYR A 9 -27.79 43.26 25.18
CA TYR A 9 -26.62 42.40 25.33
C TYR A 9 -25.56 43.09 26.21
N GLU A 10 -25.91 43.43 27.45
CA GLU A 10 -24.97 43.99 28.43
C GLU A 10 -24.19 42.88 29.15
N GLU A 11 -23.02 43.25 29.69
CA GLU A 11 -21.93 42.44 30.26
C GLU A 11 -22.31 41.29 31.22
N VAL A 12 -23.59 41.18 31.62
CA VAL A 12 -24.13 40.14 32.52
C VAL A 12 -24.04 38.72 31.93
N CYS A 13 -23.88 38.58 30.60
CA CYS A 13 -23.64 37.27 29.96
C CYS A 13 -22.19 36.75 30.14
N ARG A 14 -21.25 37.56 30.66
CA ARG A 14 -19.92 37.09 31.08
C ARG A 14 -19.93 36.60 32.54
N LYS A 15 -20.73 35.60 32.85
CA LYS A 15 -20.50 34.81 34.07
C LYS A 15 -19.50 33.72 33.72
N ASN A 16 -18.29 33.82 34.30
CA ASN A 16 -17.20 32.84 34.26
C ASN A 16 -17.64 31.46 33.78
N CYS A 17 -17.41 31.17 32.50
CA CYS A 17 -17.51 29.82 31.98
C CYS A 17 -16.34 29.02 32.56
N THR A 18 -16.57 28.31 33.68
CA THR A 18 -15.58 27.38 34.25
C THR A 18 -15.30 26.19 33.33
N GLU A 19 -16.23 25.89 32.43
CA GLU A 19 -16.00 25.02 31.27
C GLU A 19 -16.25 25.86 30.01
N ILE A 20 -15.23 26.01 29.16
CA ILE A 20 -15.42 26.65 27.87
C ILE A 20 -15.84 25.59 26.86
N TYR A 21 -17.16 25.39 26.75
CA TYR A 21 -17.75 24.57 25.70
C TYR A 21 -17.35 25.13 24.33
N GLY A 22 -16.76 24.28 23.48
CA GLY A 22 -16.42 24.64 22.10
C GLY A 22 -15.10 25.38 21.88
N GLN A 23 -14.28 25.62 22.90
CA GLN A 23 -12.99 26.34 22.75
C GLN A 23 -11.98 25.63 21.83
N SER A 24 -12.07 24.31 21.78
CA SER A 24 -11.28 23.47 20.89
C SER A 24 -11.88 23.34 19.49
N LEU A 25 -13.13 23.74 19.27
CA LEU A 25 -13.73 23.68 17.93
C LEU A 25 -12.97 24.59 16.97
N ARG A 26 -12.89 24.15 15.72
CA ARG A 26 -12.33 24.89 14.59
C ARG A 26 -13.38 24.92 13.49
N ILE A 27 -13.29 25.93 12.64
CA ILE A 27 -14.08 25.97 11.41
C ILE A 27 -13.42 24.98 10.44
N GLY A 28 -14.15 23.93 10.08
CA GLY A 28 -13.86 23.10 8.92
C GLY A 28 -14.60 23.66 7.72
N GLU A 29 -13.95 23.62 6.56
CA GLU A 29 -14.46 24.14 5.29
C GLU A 29 -14.37 23.03 4.25
N ILE A 30 -15.39 22.92 3.41
CA ILE A 30 -15.40 22.03 2.24
C ILE A 30 -15.82 22.87 1.04
N GLU A 31 -15.07 22.73 -0.04
CA GLU A 31 -15.32 23.41 -1.30
C GLU A 31 -15.50 22.41 -2.45
N ASP A 32 -16.48 22.66 -3.32
CA ASP A 32 -16.70 21.89 -4.56
C ASP A 32 -17.05 22.83 -5.72
N TYR A 33 -16.02 23.26 -6.45
CA TYR A 33 -16.14 24.13 -7.62
C TYR A 33 -16.37 23.36 -8.94
N SER A 34 -16.70 22.07 -8.88
CA SER A 34 -16.88 21.22 -10.08
C SER A 34 -18.13 21.56 -10.91
N GLY A 35 -18.92 22.55 -10.47
CA GLY A 35 -20.14 23.01 -11.13
C GLY A 35 -21.39 22.16 -10.82
N SER A 36 -21.23 21.02 -10.14
CA SER A 36 -22.32 20.22 -9.58
C SER A 36 -22.63 20.51 -8.10
N GLY A 37 -21.76 21.27 -7.44
CA GLY A 37 -21.83 21.57 -6.01
C GLY A 37 -21.79 20.33 -5.10
N ILE A 38 -21.93 20.58 -3.81
CA ILE A 38 -21.99 19.56 -2.76
C ILE A 38 -23.29 18.76 -2.87
N SER A 39 -23.18 17.43 -2.93
CA SER A 39 -24.33 16.53 -3.08
C SER A 39 -25.26 16.50 -1.85
N GLU A 40 -26.54 16.15 -2.07
CA GLU A 40 -27.54 15.98 -1.00
C GLU A 40 -27.04 15.06 0.11
N GLU A 41 -26.51 13.90 -0.29
CA GLU A 41 -26.00 12.89 0.62
C GLU A 41 -24.84 13.45 1.45
N ARG A 42 -23.94 14.22 0.83
CA ARG A 42 -22.82 14.87 1.51
C ARG A 42 -23.31 15.93 2.49
N LEU A 43 -24.26 16.77 2.10
CA LEU A 43 -24.83 17.81 2.96
C LEU A 43 -25.54 17.21 4.18
N LYS A 44 -26.35 16.17 4.00
CA LYS A 44 -27.00 15.42 5.10
C LYS A 44 -25.96 14.85 6.07
N LYS A 45 -24.89 14.25 5.55
CA LYS A 45 -23.79 13.72 6.37
C LYS A 45 -23.12 14.83 7.19
N LEU A 46 -22.93 16.02 6.62
CA LEU A 46 -22.35 17.16 7.33
C LEU A 46 -23.27 17.65 8.45
N ILE A 47 -24.56 17.85 8.17
CA ILE A 47 -25.54 18.29 9.18
C ILE A 47 -25.67 17.26 10.31
N ALA A 48 -25.77 15.97 9.97
CA ALA A 48 -25.84 14.90 10.97
C ALA A 48 -24.61 14.84 11.87
N ARG A 49 -23.44 15.17 11.32
CA ARG A 49 -22.14 15.02 11.97
C ARG A 49 -21.75 16.24 12.81
N PHE A 50 -21.98 17.43 12.29
CA PHE A 50 -21.48 18.67 12.88
C PHE A 50 -22.60 19.57 13.43
N GLY A 51 -23.85 19.16 13.27
CA GLY A 51 -25.00 19.98 13.60
C GLY A 51 -25.24 21.05 12.52
N PRO A 52 -25.68 22.26 12.88
CA PRO A 52 -25.89 23.33 11.92
C PRO A 52 -24.61 23.66 11.15
N ILE A 53 -24.72 23.74 9.83
CA ILE A 53 -23.64 24.09 8.91
C ILE A 53 -23.98 25.40 8.20
N TRP A 54 -22.97 26.19 7.87
CA TRP A 54 -23.13 27.44 7.14
C TRP A 54 -22.69 27.24 5.71
N ALA A 55 -23.61 27.33 4.76
CA ALA A 55 -23.32 27.02 3.36
C ALA A 55 -23.59 28.23 2.46
N TYR A 56 -22.75 28.39 1.46
CA TYR A 56 -22.88 29.42 0.43
C TYR A 56 -23.53 28.82 -0.82
N ASP A 57 -24.63 29.45 -1.23
CA ASP A 57 -25.28 29.13 -2.48
C ASP A 57 -24.84 30.12 -3.56
N TYR A 58 -24.12 29.62 -4.56
CA TYR A 58 -23.55 30.48 -5.61
C TYR A 58 -24.63 31.13 -6.49
N ARG A 59 -25.79 30.48 -6.69
CA ARG A 59 -26.82 31.00 -7.59
C ARG A 59 -27.58 32.18 -6.99
N SER A 60 -27.90 32.12 -5.71
CA SER A 60 -28.57 33.24 -5.05
C SER A 60 -27.60 34.25 -4.46
N GLY A 61 -26.33 33.88 -4.31
CA GLY A 61 -25.32 34.70 -3.64
C GLY A 61 -25.57 34.83 -2.13
N TYR A 62 -26.47 34.02 -1.55
CA TYR A 62 -26.78 34.04 -0.13
C TYR A 62 -26.07 32.91 0.60
N ARG A 63 -25.87 33.13 1.91
CA ARG A 63 -25.45 32.09 2.83
C ARG A 63 -26.60 31.69 3.73
N TYR A 64 -26.80 30.38 3.87
CA TYR A 64 -27.84 29.80 4.72
C TYR A 64 -27.19 28.94 5.79
N ILE A 65 -27.80 28.92 6.97
CA ILE A 65 -27.47 27.95 8.02
C ILE A 65 -28.42 26.77 7.86
N TYR A 66 -27.91 25.63 7.39
CA TYR A 66 -28.67 24.39 7.26
C TYR A 66 -28.58 23.64 8.58
N TYR A 67 -29.72 23.36 9.22
CA TYR A 67 -29.74 22.75 10.55
C TYR A 67 -30.54 21.45 10.64
N GLY A 68 -31.14 21.01 9.53
CA GLY A 68 -31.88 19.76 9.47
C GLY A 68 -32.47 19.53 8.09
N TRP A 69 -33.20 18.43 7.95
CA TRP A 69 -34.00 18.13 6.77
C TRP A 69 -35.18 17.24 7.16
N HIS A 70 -36.18 17.19 6.29
CA HIS A 70 -37.20 16.15 6.29
C HIS A 70 -37.35 15.62 4.87
N THR A 71 -37.73 14.36 4.76
CA THR A 71 -37.98 13.70 3.48
C THR A 71 -39.45 13.32 3.44
N ASP A 72 -40.20 13.97 2.55
CA ASP A 72 -41.54 13.55 2.18
C ASP A 72 -41.48 12.61 0.97
N SER A 73 -42.62 12.07 0.55
CA SER A 73 -42.82 10.90 -0.34
C SER A 73 -41.97 10.81 -1.61
N ASP A 74 -41.28 11.86 -2.06
CA ASP A 74 -40.15 11.82 -3.02
C ASP A 74 -39.28 13.10 -2.99
N THR A 75 -39.33 13.91 -1.92
CA THR A 75 -38.65 15.22 -1.92
C THR A 75 -37.99 15.50 -0.57
N THR A 76 -36.67 15.72 -0.62
CA THR A 76 -35.91 16.22 0.52
C THR A 76 -36.04 17.73 0.60
N LYS A 77 -36.50 18.22 1.75
CA LYS A 77 -36.50 19.64 2.11
C LYS A 77 -35.55 19.87 3.27
N PHE A 78 -34.58 20.75 3.05
CA PHE A 78 -33.67 21.20 4.10
C PHE A 78 -34.28 22.33 4.89
N LEU A 79 -34.06 22.32 6.20
CA LEU A 79 -34.43 23.40 7.10
C LEU A 79 -33.28 24.41 7.14
N VAL A 80 -33.57 25.66 6.82
CA VAL A 80 -32.56 26.72 6.74
C VAL A 80 -32.91 27.91 7.61
N MET A 81 -31.86 28.60 8.03
CA MET A 81 -31.94 29.84 8.76
C MET A 81 -31.06 30.89 8.09
N TYR A 82 -31.58 32.08 7.84
CA TYR A 82 -30.84 33.18 7.21
C TYR A 82 -31.29 34.53 7.78
N ARG A 83 -30.51 35.58 7.50
CA ARG A 83 -30.88 36.95 7.83
C ARG A 83 -31.32 37.67 6.57
N GLU A 84 -32.48 38.32 6.62
CA GLU A 84 -33.04 39.12 5.55
C GLU A 84 -33.12 40.59 5.99
N GLU A 85 -32.74 41.51 5.10
CA GLU A 85 -32.87 42.94 5.38
C GLU A 85 -34.26 43.44 5.04
N ILE A 86 -35.00 43.89 6.06
CA ILE A 86 -36.33 44.47 5.91
C ILE A 86 -36.29 45.88 6.46
N SER A 87 -36.45 46.87 5.58
CA SER A 87 -36.48 48.29 5.95
C SER A 87 -35.25 48.77 6.75
N GLY A 88 -34.06 48.26 6.44
CA GLY A 88 -32.80 48.63 7.10
C GLY A 88 -32.51 47.89 8.41
N GLN A 89 -33.29 46.86 8.75
CA GLN A 89 -33.02 45.96 9.87
C GLN A 89 -32.89 44.51 9.39
N TYR A 90 -31.96 43.75 9.98
CA TYR A 90 -31.76 42.33 9.65
C TYR A 90 -32.60 41.44 10.56
N GLU A 91 -33.64 40.84 10.01
CA GLU A 91 -34.47 39.86 10.71
C GLU A 91 -33.99 38.44 10.45
N LEU A 92 -34.04 37.59 11.48
CA LEU A 92 -33.77 36.16 11.36
C LEU A 92 -35.00 35.44 10.81
N LYS A 93 -34.84 34.71 9.70
CA LYS A 93 -35.89 33.91 9.07
C LYS A 93 -35.56 32.43 9.19
N LEU A 94 -36.59 31.62 9.37
CA LEU A 94 -36.56 30.16 9.29
C LEU A 94 -37.40 29.76 8.09
N ASP A 95 -36.85 28.89 7.25
CA ASP A 95 -37.50 28.49 6.00
C ASP A 95 -37.13 27.05 5.63
N THR A 96 -37.72 26.55 4.54
CA THR A 96 -37.40 25.25 3.96
C THR A 96 -37.01 25.38 2.50
N VAL A 97 -35.97 24.66 2.08
CA VAL A 97 -35.45 24.69 0.71
C VAL A 97 -35.46 23.29 0.14
N SER A 98 -36.00 23.11 -1.07
CA SER A 98 -36.01 21.79 -1.73
C SER A 98 -34.66 21.55 -2.43
N TYR A 99 -34.05 20.37 -2.24
CA TYR A 99 -32.74 20.07 -2.83
C TYR A 99 -32.71 20.23 -4.36
N ASN A 100 -33.80 19.80 -5.02
CA ASN A 100 -33.93 19.81 -6.47
C ASN A 100 -33.93 21.23 -7.07
N GLU A 101 -34.18 22.25 -6.25
CA GLU A 101 -34.18 23.65 -6.65
C GLU A 101 -32.76 24.24 -6.64
N TRP A 102 -31.77 23.57 -6.01
CA TRP A 102 -30.45 24.13 -5.72
C TRP A 102 -29.33 23.07 -5.76
N THR A 103 -28.62 23.00 -6.89
CA THR A 103 -27.48 22.09 -7.12
C THR A 103 -26.11 22.80 -7.11
N ASN A 104 -25.92 23.88 -6.34
CA ASN A 104 -24.68 24.71 -6.42
C ASN A 104 -24.29 25.27 -5.05
N ILE A 105 -24.40 24.43 -4.02
CA ILE A 105 -23.75 24.70 -2.74
C ILE A 105 -22.28 24.36 -2.93
N ASP A 106 -21.46 25.37 -3.16
CA ASP A 106 -20.05 25.14 -3.54
C ASP A 106 -19.11 25.29 -2.35
N LEU A 107 -19.59 25.86 -1.24
CA LEU A 107 -18.81 26.05 -0.02
C LEU A 107 -19.67 25.80 1.22
N VAL A 108 -19.15 25.00 2.15
CA VAL A 108 -19.79 24.67 3.44
C VAL A 108 -18.77 24.79 4.57
N ASP A 109 -19.11 25.64 5.54
CA ASP A 109 -18.41 25.82 6.81
C ASP A 109 -19.15 25.10 7.94
N PHE A 110 -18.41 24.49 8.86
CA PHE A 110 -18.98 23.83 10.04
C PHE A 110 -18.01 23.81 11.21
N PHE A 111 -18.55 23.73 12.43
CA PHE A 111 -17.71 23.54 13.61
C PHE A 111 -17.32 22.08 13.77
N ALA A 112 -16.02 21.81 13.78
CA ALA A 112 -15.46 20.49 14.00
C ALA A 112 -14.46 20.52 15.16
N TYR A 113 -14.40 19.43 15.94
CA TYR A 113 -13.24 19.20 16.79
C TYR A 113 -12.02 18.94 15.91
N PRO A 114 -10.80 19.39 16.31
CA PRO A 114 -9.58 19.01 15.64
C PRO A 114 -9.50 17.49 15.59
N LEU A 115 -9.20 16.96 14.42
CA LEU A 115 -9.05 15.51 14.24
C LEU A 115 -7.97 15.02 15.20
N THR A 116 -8.28 13.98 15.96
CA THR A 116 -7.29 13.29 16.79
C THR A 116 -6.52 12.28 15.95
N GLU A 117 -5.29 11.97 16.36
CA GLU A 117 -4.52 10.88 15.78
C GLU A 117 -5.27 9.55 15.90
N CYS A 118 -5.12 8.69 14.90
CA CYS A 118 -5.62 7.33 14.96
C CYS A 118 -4.88 6.57 16.07
N THR A 119 -5.62 5.78 16.86
CA THR A 119 -5.06 4.85 17.85
C THR A 119 -5.52 3.42 17.53
N THR A 120 -4.77 2.44 18.01
CA THR A 120 -5.00 1.01 17.72
C THR A 120 -6.30 0.43 18.29
N SER A 121 -6.95 1.12 19.23
CA SER A 121 -8.07 0.58 20.01
C SER A 121 -9.48 0.99 19.55
N SER A 122 -9.62 2.02 18.71
CA SER A 122 -10.93 2.40 18.16
C SER A 122 -10.77 3.32 16.95
N ILE A 123 -11.52 3.02 15.88
CA ILE A 123 -11.77 4.00 14.82
C ILE A 123 -12.77 5.00 15.41
N PRO A 124 -12.41 6.27 15.62
CA PRO A 124 -13.42 7.27 15.95
C PRO A 124 -14.44 7.25 14.82
N GLN A 125 -15.73 7.32 15.14
CA GLN A 125 -16.84 7.26 14.18
C GLN A 125 -16.70 8.24 12.98
N PHE A 126 -15.76 9.19 13.06
CA PHE A 126 -15.63 10.35 12.20
C PHE A 126 -14.26 10.51 11.52
N SER A 127 -13.48 9.42 11.38
CA SER A 127 -12.11 9.41 10.83
C SER A 127 -11.10 10.15 11.72
N CYS A 128 -9.82 9.85 11.54
CA CYS A 128 -8.70 10.31 12.38
C CYS A 128 -7.50 10.64 11.49
N ILE A 129 -6.54 11.39 12.02
CA ILE A 129 -5.29 11.69 11.30
C ILE A 129 -4.39 10.44 11.36
N CYS A 130 -3.83 10.04 10.22
CA CYS A 130 -2.87 8.93 10.19
C CYS A 130 -1.68 9.24 11.10
N SER A 131 -1.38 8.33 12.03
CA SER A 131 -0.27 8.43 12.99
C SER A 131 0.71 7.27 12.80
N LYS A 132 1.82 7.28 13.57
CA LYS A 132 2.91 6.30 13.49
C LYS A 132 2.49 4.87 13.82
N GLU A 133 1.42 4.69 14.60
CA GLU A 133 1.02 3.37 15.10
C GLU A 133 -0.10 2.77 14.25
N TYR A 134 0.26 1.65 13.60
CA TYR A 134 -0.60 0.70 12.90
C TYR A 134 -2.10 0.97 12.95
N PHE A 135 -2.60 1.59 11.88
CA PHE A 135 -4.02 1.75 11.62
C PHE A 135 -4.40 1.05 10.31
N SER A 136 -5.26 0.05 10.40
CA SER A 136 -5.72 -0.76 9.25
C SER A 136 -6.93 -0.17 8.50
N GLY A 137 -7.50 0.95 8.96
CA GLY A 137 -8.67 1.61 8.36
C GLY A 137 -8.34 2.86 7.53
N GLU A 138 -9.36 3.53 6.97
CA GLU A 138 -9.20 4.83 6.28
C GLU A 138 -8.96 5.98 7.27
N CYS A 139 -7.82 6.66 7.14
CA CYS A 139 -7.43 7.83 7.92
C CYS A 139 -7.11 8.99 6.99
N ILE A 140 -7.18 10.21 7.52
CA ILE A 140 -6.86 11.43 6.79
C ILE A 140 -5.35 11.65 6.88
N CYS A 141 -4.70 11.76 5.73
CA CYS A 141 -3.27 12.00 5.68
C CYS A 141 -2.94 13.44 6.13
N PRO A 142 -1.95 13.62 7.02
CA PRO A 142 -1.41 14.92 7.31
C PRO A 142 -0.92 15.63 6.04
N THR A 143 -1.09 16.94 5.98
CA THR A 143 -0.64 17.78 4.85
C THR A 143 0.66 18.52 5.15
N THR A 144 1.22 18.35 6.35
CA THR A 144 2.52 18.93 6.76
C THR A 144 3.60 17.86 6.85
N PRO A 145 4.87 18.20 6.54
CA PRO A 145 5.97 17.22 6.60
C PRO A 145 6.17 16.62 7.99
N GLU A 146 5.99 17.41 9.05
CA GLU A 146 6.14 16.96 10.43
C GLU A 146 5.09 15.89 10.79
N GLY A 147 3.85 16.09 10.35
CA GLY A 147 2.74 15.18 10.63
C GLY A 147 2.88 13.82 9.96
N LEU A 148 3.58 13.75 8.82
CA LEU A 148 3.84 12.50 8.11
C LEU A 148 4.99 11.67 8.70
N THR A 149 5.73 12.22 9.67
CA THR A 149 6.88 11.52 10.27
C THR A 149 6.43 10.18 10.85
N GLY A 150 6.94 9.08 10.30
CA GLY A 150 6.64 7.70 10.72
C GLY A 150 5.32 7.13 10.18
N VAL A 151 4.60 7.84 9.30
CA VAL A 151 3.50 7.30 8.50
C VAL A 151 4.07 6.73 7.19
N SER A 152 3.74 5.49 6.82
CA SER A 152 4.28 4.89 5.59
C SER A 152 3.81 5.62 4.33
N LYS A 153 4.62 5.60 3.27
CA LYS A 153 4.24 6.21 1.98
C LYS A 153 3.09 5.49 1.29
N GLU A 154 2.94 4.18 1.55
CA GLU A 154 1.81 3.38 1.07
C GLU A 154 0.49 3.87 1.66
N LYS A 155 0.53 4.35 2.91
CA LYS A 155 -0.64 4.89 3.58
C LYS A 155 -0.95 6.33 3.17
N CYS A 156 0.10 7.15 3.15
CA CYS A 156 0.02 8.55 2.78
C CYS A 156 1.13 8.89 1.80
N GLY A 157 0.75 9.25 0.57
CA GLY A 157 1.68 9.62 -0.49
C GLY A 157 2.63 10.75 -0.08
N CYS A 158 3.69 10.91 -0.84
CA CYS A 158 4.71 11.93 -0.59
C CYS A 158 4.16 13.34 -0.89
N ILE A 159 4.58 14.31 -0.08
CA ILE A 159 4.27 15.74 -0.29
C ILE A 159 5.55 16.55 -0.58
N ALA A 160 5.40 17.84 -0.87
CA ALA A 160 6.55 18.74 -0.98
C ALA A 160 7.30 18.83 0.37
N GLU A 161 8.63 18.80 0.33
CA GLU A 161 9.50 18.83 1.52
C GLU A 161 9.27 17.70 2.53
N ASP A 162 8.72 16.56 2.07
CA ASP A 162 8.45 15.40 2.94
C ASP A 162 9.72 14.91 3.65
N LEU A 163 9.66 14.76 4.97
CA LEU A 163 10.82 14.39 5.80
C LEU A 163 11.16 12.90 5.73
N ARG A 164 10.28 12.06 5.16
CA ARG A 164 10.49 10.61 5.07
C ARG A 164 11.54 10.29 4.00
N ASN A 165 12.50 9.43 4.35
CA ASN A 165 13.56 9.02 3.41
C ASN A 165 13.01 8.29 2.19
N SER A 166 11.94 7.53 2.33
CA SER A 166 11.23 6.87 1.20
C SER A 166 10.57 7.86 0.23
N CYS A 167 10.40 9.13 0.63
CA CYS A 167 9.91 10.21 -0.21
C CYS A 167 11.03 11.09 -0.78
N LYS A 168 12.30 10.75 -0.52
CA LYS A 168 13.45 11.41 -1.14
C LYS A 168 13.84 10.65 -2.41
N THR A 169 14.44 11.37 -3.35
CA THR A 169 14.96 10.77 -4.58
C THR A 169 16.18 9.93 -4.27
N CYS A 170 16.25 8.73 -4.84
CA CYS A 170 17.41 7.86 -4.74
C CYS A 170 18.66 8.54 -5.33
N THR A 171 19.79 8.41 -4.65
CA THR A 171 21.10 8.94 -5.04
C THR A 171 22.10 7.83 -5.40
N GLY A 172 21.77 6.58 -5.09
CA GLY A 172 22.68 5.43 -5.21
C GLY A 172 23.51 5.18 -3.96
N SER A 173 23.31 5.97 -2.90
CA SER A 173 23.99 5.78 -1.62
C SER A 173 23.47 4.54 -0.89
N SER A 174 24.34 3.89 -0.10
CA SER A 174 23.94 2.83 0.83
C SER A 174 23.03 3.35 1.96
N SER A 175 22.96 4.67 2.16
CA SER A 175 22.05 5.31 3.12
C SER A 175 20.65 5.58 2.57
N ASP A 176 20.45 5.43 1.25
CA ASP A 176 19.14 5.65 0.65
C ASP A 176 18.14 4.61 1.17
N ASP A 177 16.92 5.04 1.44
CA ASP A 177 15.81 4.14 1.77
C ASP A 177 15.62 3.09 0.66
N LEU A 178 15.21 1.87 1.00
CA LEU A 178 14.93 0.83 -0.01
C LEU A 178 13.79 1.23 -0.95
N GLU A 179 12.88 2.07 -0.46
CA GLU A 179 11.72 2.54 -1.16
C GLU A 179 11.82 4.02 -1.57
N CYS A 180 13.03 4.58 -1.71
CA CYS A 180 13.19 5.94 -2.22
C CYS A 180 12.58 6.11 -3.62
N ILE A 181 12.34 7.36 -4.02
CA ILE A 181 11.77 7.69 -5.32
C ILE A 181 12.86 7.57 -6.40
N CYS A 182 12.66 6.68 -7.36
CA CYS A 182 13.60 6.54 -8.47
C CYS A 182 13.55 7.76 -9.40
N PRO A 183 14.71 8.30 -9.80
CA PRO A 183 14.80 9.28 -10.88
C PRO A 183 14.13 8.77 -12.16
N THR A 184 13.50 9.67 -12.89
CA THR A 184 12.79 9.36 -14.14
C THR A 184 13.63 9.66 -15.39
N THR A 185 14.84 10.18 -15.23
CA THR A 185 15.78 10.47 -16.32
C THR A 185 16.97 9.51 -16.30
N PRO A 186 17.52 9.14 -17.48
CA PRO A 186 18.67 8.23 -17.54
C PRO A 186 19.90 8.73 -16.78
N GLU A 187 20.16 10.04 -16.82
CA GLU A 187 21.30 10.66 -16.14
C GLU A 187 21.16 10.57 -14.62
N GLY A 188 19.94 10.70 -14.10
CA GLY A 188 19.66 10.61 -12.66
C GLY A 188 19.84 9.20 -12.11
N LEU A 189 19.70 8.16 -12.93
CA LEU A 189 19.85 6.77 -12.52
C LEU A 189 21.32 6.29 -12.46
N VAL A 190 22.26 7.07 -13.01
CA VAL A 190 23.68 6.70 -12.99
C VAL A 190 24.18 6.53 -11.56
N GLY A 191 24.74 5.36 -11.26
CA GLY A 191 25.22 5.01 -9.91
C GLY A 191 24.17 4.34 -9.01
N ILE A 192 22.94 4.19 -9.46
CA ILE A 192 21.86 3.52 -8.72
C ILE A 192 21.70 2.08 -9.21
N SER A 193 21.74 1.09 -8.31
CA SER A 193 21.54 -0.33 -8.69
C SER A 193 20.16 -0.56 -9.32
N LYS A 194 20.07 -1.49 -10.27
CA LYS A 194 18.81 -1.88 -10.90
C LYS A 194 17.83 -2.57 -9.93
N ASP A 195 18.34 -3.18 -8.87
CA ASP A 195 17.51 -3.78 -7.81
C ASP A 195 16.76 -2.73 -7.00
N LYS A 196 17.30 -1.52 -6.94
CA LYS A 196 16.69 -0.37 -6.26
C LYS A 196 15.79 0.43 -7.19
N CYS A 197 16.24 0.64 -8.42
CA CYS A 197 15.50 1.36 -9.43
C CYS A 197 15.50 0.61 -10.76
N SER A 198 14.33 0.15 -11.18
CA SER A 198 14.13 -0.53 -12.45
C SER A 198 14.70 0.25 -13.63
N CYS A 199 15.09 -0.48 -14.68
CA CYS A 199 15.60 0.10 -15.91
C CYS A 199 14.51 0.90 -16.65
N ILE A 200 14.91 2.01 -17.28
CA ILE A 200 14.02 2.83 -18.12
C ILE A 200 14.52 2.88 -19.57
N ALA A 201 13.72 3.47 -20.48
CA ALA A 201 14.17 3.68 -21.85
C ALA A 201 15.36 4.66 -21.89
N GLY A 202 16.45 4.27 -22.57
CA GLY A 202 17.66 5.08 -22.68
C GLY A 202 18.57 5.04 -21.45
N ASP A 203 18.33 4.12 -20.50
CA ASP A 203 19.14 3.97 -19.29
C ASP A 203 20.64 3.83 -19.60
N LEU A 204 21.46 4.61 -18.90
CA LEU A 204 22.90 4.66 -19.12
C LEU A 204 23.65 3.55 -18.38
N ARG A 205 23.01 2.88 -17.41
CA ARG A 205 23.61 1.79 -16.63
C ARG A 205 23.84 0.56 -17.51
N ASN A 206 25.03 -0.04 -17.39
CA ASN A 206 25.37 -1.21 -18.22
C ASN A 206 24.50 -2.44 -17.92
N SER A 207 24.08 -2.62 -16.67
CA SER A 207 23.13 -3.67 -16.28
C SER A 207 21.73 -3.48 -16.86
N CYS A 208 21.40 -2.28 -17.35
CA CYS A 208 20.16 -1.98 -18.05
C CYS A 208 20.27 -2.01 -19.57
N LYS A 209 21.43 -2.38 -20.11
CA LYS A 209 21.62 -2.62 -21.55
C LYS A 209 21.34 -4.08 -21.86
N THR A 210 20.87 -4.35 -23.07
CA THR A 210 20.69 -5.72 -23.55
C THR A 210 22.05 -6.39 -23.75
N CYS A 211 22.18 -7.62 -23.27
CA CYS A 211 23.37 -8.43 -23.50
C CYS A 211 23.59 -8.66 -25.00
N THR A 212 24.84 -8.57 -25.44
CA THR A 212 25.27 -8.77 -26.84
C THR A 212 26.20 -9.97 -27.02
N GLY A 213 26.66 -10.57 -25.92
CA GLY A 213 27.67 -11.63 -25.91
C GLY A 213 29.09 -11.10 -25.82
N SER A 214 29.26 -9.78 -25.69
CA SER A 214 30.57 -9.16 -25.52
C SER A 214 31.15 -9.44 -24.13
N SER A 215 32.49 -9.52 -24.05
CA SER A 215 33.20 -9.55 -22.77
C SER A 215 33.03 -8.24 -21.98
N SER A 216 32.65 -7.15 -22.67
CA SER A 216 32.33 -5.86 -22.05
C SER A 216 30.91 -5.76 -21.50
N ASP A 217 30.04 -6.73 -21.78
CA ASP A 217 28.68 -6.72 -21.22
C ASP A 217 28.74 -6.94 -19.72
N ASP A 218 27.92 -6.17 -19.01
CA ASP A 218 27.68 -6.34 -17.58
C ASP A 218 27.23 -7.78 -17.29
N LEU A 219 27.58 -8.34 -16.12
CA LEU A 219 27.14 -9.68 -15.73
C LEU A 219 25.62 -9.74 -15.56
N GLU A 220 25.01 -8.59 -15.24
CA GLU A 220 23.60 -8.44 -14.96
C GLU A 220 22.86 -7.67 -16.06
N CYS A 221 23.39 -7.65 -17.28
CA CYS A 221 22.71 -7.08 -18.45
C CYS A 221 21.34 -7.73 -18.70
N ILE A 222 20.48 -7.03 -19.44
CA ILE A 222 19.15 -7.52 -19.78
C ILE A 222 19.27 -8.62 -20.85
N CYS A 223 18.84 -9.83 -20.52
CA CYS A 223 18.86 -10.94 -21.46
C CYS A 223 17.82 -10.78 -22.57
N PRO A 224 18.18 -10.98 -23.84
CA PRO A 224 17.23 -11.14 -24.93
C PRO A 224 16.22 -12.25 -24.64
N THR A 225 14.99 -12.07 -25.09
CA THR A 225 13.90 -13.04 -24.89
C THR A 225 13.64 -13.92 -26.10
N THR A 226 14.44 -13.79 -27.16
CA THR A 226 14.33 -14.59 -28.39
C THR A 226 15.55 -15.50 -28.56
N PRO A 227 15.38 -16.72 -29.13
CA PRO A 227 16.50 -17.64 -29.33
C PRO A 227 17.64 -17.05 -30.17
N ASP A 228 17.32 -16.32 -31.23
CA ASP A 228 18.31 -15.68 -32.10
C ASP A 228 19.11 -14.59 -31.37
N GLY A 229 18.46 -13.86 -30.45
CA GLY A 229 19.10 -12.80 -29.68
C GLY A 229 20.12 -13.34 -28.66
N LEU A 230 19.96 -14.59 -28.22
CA LEU A 230 20.84 -15.23 -27.24
C LEU A 230 22.10 -15.85 -27.87
N ILE A 231 22.19 -15.91 -29.20
CA ILE A 231 23.38 -16.44 -29.88
C ILE A 231 24.63 -15.67 -29.41
N ASN A 232 25.70 -16.41 -29.08
CA ASN A 232 26.97 -15.91 -28.52
C ASN A 232 26.89 -15.35 -27.09
N ILE A 233 25.75 -15.45 -26.41
CA ILE A 233 25.62 -15.06 -25.00
C ILE A 233 25.79 -16.30 -24.12
N ALA A 234 26.78 -16.29 -23.23
CA ALA A 234 27.04 -17.43 -22.36
C ALA A 234 25.88 -17.70 -21.37
N THR A 235 25.68 -18.97 -21.01
CA THR A 235 24.59 -19.43 -20.14
C THR A 235 24.72 -18.92 -18.71
N ASN A 236 25.93 -18.59 -18.27
CA ASN A 236 26.17 -17.96 -16.97
C ASN A 236 25.76 -16.47 -16.92
N LYS A 237 25.59 -15.79 -18.06
CA LYS A 237 25.00 -14.44 -18.14
C LYS A 237 23.49 -14.49 -18.35
N CYS A 238 23.04 -15.36 -19.25
CA CYS A 238 21.63 -15.50 -19.58
C CYS A 238 21.18 -16.96 -19.57
N SER A 239 20.22 -17.26 -18.71
CA SER A 239 19.57 -18.57 -18.61
C SER A 239 19.03 -19.05 -19.95
N CYS A 240 18.94 -20.37 -20.13
CA CYS A 240 18.35 -20.98 -21.30
C CYS A 240 16.83 -20.70 -21.38
N ILE A 241 16.32 -20.54 -22.60
CA ILE A 241 14.88 -20.39 -22.87
C ILE A 241 14.37 -21.53 -23.77
N ALA A 242 13.06 -21.57 -24.04
CA ALA A 242 12.50 -22.50 -25.01
C ALA A 242 13.10 -22.24 -26.41
N ASP A 243 13.40 -23.33 -27.13
CA ASP A 243 14.00 -23.31 -28.47
C ASP A 243 15.37 -22.62 -28.58
N ASP A 244 16.04 -22.35 -27.46
CA ASP A 244 17.34 -21.68 -27.40
C ASP A 244 18.38 -22.35 -28.30
N LEU A 245 19.02 -21.58 -29.18
CA LEU A 245 19.90 -22.10 -30.23
C LEU A 245 21.31 -22.43 -29.71
N ARG A 246 21.66 -22.02 -28.49
CA ARG A 246 22.97 -22.30 -27.89
C ARG A 246 23.11 -23.79 -27.59
N LEU A 247 24.26 -24.37 -27.93
CA LEU A 247 24.54 -25.79 -27.71
C LEU A 247 24.41 -26.21 -26.22
N PRO A 248 24.92 -25.43 -25.24
CA PRO A 248 24.70 -25.73 -23.82
C PRO A 248 23.22 -25.73 -23.39
N CYS A 249 22.34 -25.06 -24.14
CA CYS A 249 20.91 -25.03 -23.85
C CYS A 249 20.12 -26.14 -24.54
N LYS A 250 20.77 -27.01 -25.31
CA LYS A 250 20.14 -28.20 -25.87
C LYS A 250 20.21 -29.34 -24.88
N THR A 251 19.21 -30.22 -24.91
CA THR A 251 19.22 -31.44 -24.12
C THR A 251 20.27 -32.41 -24.65
N CYS A 252 21.10 -32.96 -23.76
CA CYS A 252 22.08 -33.97 -24.11
C CYS A 252 21.39 -35.21 -24.72
N LYS A 253 22.00 -35.80 -25.76
CA LYS A 253 21.51 -37.00 -26.46
C LYS A 253 22.50 -38.17 -26.42
N GLY A 254 23.68 -37.97 -25.85
CA GLY A 254 24.76 -38.96 -25.82
C GLY A 254 25.56 -39.00 -27.12
N SER A 255 25.50 -37.91 -27.90
CA SER A 255 26.24 -37.78 -29.15
C SER A 255 27.60 -37.13 -28.90
N SER A 256 28.60 -37.47 -29.71
CA SER A 256 29.91 -36.77 -29.71
C SER A 256 29.81 -35.30 -30.14
N THR A 257 28.65 -34.86 -30.62
CA THR A 257 28.34 -33.48 -31.01
C THR A 257 27.67 -32.68 -29.90
N ASP A 258 27.34 -33.31 -28.77
CA ASP A 258 26.71 -32.61 -27.65
C ASP A 258 27.73 -31.70 -26.96
N ASP A 259 27.24 -30.57 -26.44
CA ASP A 259 28.04 -29.71 -25.59
C ASP A 259 28.35 -30.42 -24.26
N ILE A 260 29.47 -30.08 -23.61
CA ILE A 260 29.78 -30.62 -22.29
C ILE A 260 28.83 -30.06 -21.22
N ASP A 261 28.34 -28.84 -21.44
CA ASP A 261 27.43 -28.12 -20.54
C ASP A 261 25.96 -28.19 -21.02
N CYS A 262 25.61 -29.19 -21.84
CA CYS A 262 24.23 -29.40 -22.28
C CYS A 262 23.28 -29.72 -21.12
N ILE A 263 21.97 -29.49 -21.34
CA ILE A 263 20.95 -29.76 -20.32
C ILE A 263 20.77 -31.28 -20.18
N CYS A 264 21.05 -31.81 -19.00
CA CYS A 264 20.88 -33.22 -18.71
C CYS A 264 19.40 -33.61 -18.60
N PRO A 265 18.96 -34.68 -19.29
CA PRO A 265 17.65 -35.27 -19.04
C PRO A 265 17.52 -35.75 -17.60
N THR A 266 16.31 -35.70 -17.05
CA THR A 266 16.03 -36.16 -15.68
C THR A 266 15.44 -37.56 -15.62
N THR A 267 15.15 -38.18 -16.77
CA THR A 267 14.58 -39.53 -16.83
C THR A 267 15.66 -40.59 -17.09
N PRO A 268 15.67 -41.72 -16.35
CA PRO A 268 16.67 -42.77 -16.52
C PRO A 268 16.73 -43.35 -17.95
N GLU A 269 15.60 -43.39 -18.65
CA GLU A 269 15.50 -43.89 -20.03
C GLU A 269 16.24 -42.99 -21.03
N GLU A 270 16.15 -41.67 -20.87
CA GLU A 270 16.81 -40.71 -21.76
C GLU A 270 18.33 -40.63 -21.49
N LEU A 271 18.76 -40.98 -20.27
CA LEU A 271 20.17 -40.98 -19.88
C LEU A 271 20.95 -42.20 -20.40
N LYS A 272 20.31 -43.25 -20.89
CA LYS A 272 20.95 -44.54 -21.27
C LYS A 272 22.20 -44.43 -22.14
N ASN A 273 22.25 -43.43 -23.02
CA ASN A 273 23.34 -43.22 -23.97
C ASN A 273 24.28 -42.05 -23.60
N ILE A 274 24.03 -41.37 -22.47
CA ILE A 274 24.77 -40.18 -22.05
C ILE A 274 25.80 -40.57 -21.01
N GLN A 275 27.07 -40.24 -21.22
CA GLN A 275 28.12 -40.62 -20.28
C GLN A 275 27.98 -39.89 -18.94
N LYS A 276 28.37 -40.54 -17.84
CA LYS A 276 28.36 -39.94 -16.50
C LYS A 276 29.22 -38.68 -16.39
N THR A 277 30.28 -38.55 -17.19
CA THR A 277 31.12 -37.36 -17.26
C THR A 277 30.41 -36.14 -17.84
N GLN A 278 29.30 -36.35 -18.54
CA GLN A 278 28.48 -35.30 -19.16
C GLN A 278 27.21 -35.04 -18.35
N CYS A 279 26.60 -36.07 -17.78
CA CYS A 279 25.43 -35.94 -16.91
C CYS A 279 25.53 -36.83 -15.68
N ASP A 280 25.34 -36.23 -14.51
CA ASP A 280 25.34 -36.91 -13.22
C ASP A 280 24.30 -38.04 -13.16
N CYS A 281 24.52 -38.98 -12.24
CA CYS A 281 23.61 -40.11 -12.01
C CYS A 281 22.31 -39.63 -11.36
N VAL A 282 21.18 -40.20 -11.81
CA VAL A 282 19.85 -39.95 -11.21
C VAL A 282 19.33 -41.19 -10.47
N PRO A 283 18.32 -41.08 -9.60
CA PRO A 283 17.71 -42.26 -8.98
C PRO A 283 17.20 -43.27 -10.03
N ASN A 284 17.49 -44.56 -9.82
CA ASN A 284 17.22 -45.65 -10.76
C ASN A 284 17.91 -45.52 -12.14
N ASP A 285 19.07 -44.86 -12.18
CA ASP A 285 19.86 -44.74 -13.41
C ASP A 285 20.12 -46.10 -14.07
N LEU A 286 19.87 -46.17 -15.37
CA LEU A 286 20.03 -47.40 -16.13
C LEU A 286 21.49 -47.65 -16.54
N ARG A 287 22.34 -46.63 -16.47
CA ARG A 287 23.76 -46.69 -16.84
C ARG A 287 24.56 -47.48 -15.79
N ASP A 288 25.43 -48.37 -16.26
CA ASP A 288 26.14 -49.32 -15.39
C ASP A 288 27.17 -48.64 -14.46
N ASP A 289 27.71 -47.48 -14.86
CA ASP A 289 28.61 -46.62 -14.08
C ASP A 289 27.90 -45.78 -13.00
N CYS A 290 26.57 -45.78 -13.02
CA CYS A 290 25.70 -45.17 -12.01
C CYS A 290 25.05 -46.19 -11.08
N LYS A 291 25.18 -47.49 -11.38
CA LYS A 291 24.82 -48.57 -10.46
C LYS A 291 25.95 -48.69 -9.45
N GLU A 292 25.74 -48.14 -8.24
CA GLU A 292 26.70 -48.30 -7.16
C GLU A 292 27.04 -49.79 -6.97
N THR A 293 28.29 -50.14 -7.24
CA THR A 293 28.85 -51.43 -6.86
C THR A 293 29.06 -51.39 -5.33
N GLY A 294 28.01 -51.74 -4.59
CA GLY A 294 28.09 -52.13 -3.18
C GLY A 294 28.40 -51.01 -2.19
N LYS A 295 27.38 -50.24 -1.82
CA LYS A 295 27.25 -49.70 -0.46
C LYS A 295 25.85 -49.95 0.11
N ASP A 296 25.50 -51.23 0.17
CA ASP A 296 24.68 -51.73 1.27
C ASP A 296 25.52 -51.70 2.56
N GLN A 297 25.64 -50.53 3.20
CA GLN A 297 25.68 -50.53 4.66
C GLN A 297 24.28 -50.23 5.15
N ALA A 298 23.64 -51.31 5.55
CA ALA A 298 22.35 -51.39 6.17
C ALA A 298 22.20 -50.42 7.36
N GLU A 299 21.46 -49.33 7.17
CA GLU A 299 20.61 -48.78 8.24
C GLU A 299 19.29 -49.57 8.24
N SER A 300 19.37 -50.81 8.71
CA SER A 300 18.22 -51.60 9.11
C SER A 300 18.58 -52.27 10.44
N VAL A 301 18.51 -51.49 11.51
CA VAL A 301 18.56 -52.00 12.87
C VAL A 301 17.18 -52.60 13.19
N ASN A 302 16.99 -53.84 12.77
CA ASN A 302 15.95 -54.72 13.29
C ASN A 302 16.33 -55.11 14.73
N ILE A 303 15.75 -54.46 15.73
CA ILE A 303 15.77 -54.93 17.12
C ILE A 303 14.47 -55.69 17.39
N ALA A 304 14.56 -57.01 17.30
CA ALA A 304 13.76 -57.99 18.00
C ALA A 304 14.67 -59.23 18.11
N LEU A 305 14.97 -59.85 19.25
CA LEU A 305 14.10 -60.16 20.37
C LEU A 305 14.97 -60.74 21.53
N SER A 306 14.40 -60.71 22.73
CA SER A 306 14.57 -61.68 23.82
C SER A 306 15.76 -61.52 24.77
N LEU A 307 15.65 -61.67 26.10
CA LEU A 307 14.56 -61.81 27.09
C LEU A 307 15.30 -62.01 28.44
N ILE A 308 14.57 -61.86 29.57
CA ILE A 308 14.82 -62.48 30.90
C ILE A 308 15.48 -61.59 32.00
N VAL A 309 14.57 -61.13 32.90
CA VAL A 309 14.66 -61.13 34.39
C VAL A 309 15.46 -59.96 35.01
N ALA A 310 14.96 -59.17 35.97
CA ALA A 310 14.14 -59.48 37.13
C ALA A 310 13.37 -58.24 37.62
N THR A 311 12.11 -58.44 38.01
CA THR A 311 11.46 -57.91 39.23
C THR A 311 12.22 -56.85 40.05
N VAL A 312 11.67 -55.64 40.19
CA VAL A 312 11.48 -54.93 41.48
C VAL A 312 10.42 -53.82 41.28
N MET A 313 9.26 -54.02 41.93
CA MET A 313 8.38 -53.03 42.60
C MET A 313 7.97 -51.77 41.80
N ILE A 314 6.74 -51.72 41.31
CA ILE A 314 5.57 -51.15 42.00
C ILE A 314 5.66 -49.61 42.25
N PRO A 315 4.65 -48.86 41.77
CA PRO A 315 4.55 -47.40 41.84
C PRO A 315 4.29 -46.91 43.27
N ALA A 316 4.89 -45.79 43.63
CA ALA A 316 4.46 -45.00 44.78
C ALA A 316 4.87 -43.54 44.62
N LEU A 317 3.84 -42.68 44.68
CA LEU A 317 3.83 -41.36 45.30
C LEU A 317 4.96 -40.40 44.91
N ALA A 318 4.64 -39.35 44.16
CA ALA A 318 4.16 -38.11 44.78
C ALA A 318 5.11 -37.64 45.89
N LEU A 319 6.17 -36.91 45.52
CA LEU A 319 6.83 -35.94 46.40
C LEU A 319 7.53 -34.88 45.53
N LEU A 320 6.95 -33.67 45.53
CA LEU A 320 7.65 -32.36 45.51
C LEU A 320 8.30 -32.00 44.15
N PHE A 321 7.74 -31.14 43.29
CA PHE A 321 7.10 -29.83 43.48
C PHE A 321 6.01 -29.58 42.42
#